data_AF-A0A6C0HHJ9-F1
#
_entry.id   AF-A0A6C0HHJ9-F1
#
_cell.length_a   1.000
_cell.length_b   1.000
_cell.length_c   1.000
_cell.angle_alpha   90.00
_cell.angle_beta   90.00
_cell.angle_gamma   90.00
#
_symmetry.space_group_name_H-M   'P 1'
#
loop_
_entity.id
_entity.type
_entity.pdbx_description
1 polymer ?
#
loop_
_entity_poly.entity_id
_entity_poly.type
_entity_poly.pdbx_seq_one_letter_code
_entity_poly.pdbx_strand_id
1 'polypeptide(L)'
;MNASQQTIINDSNIHYYALLYCADRNHPDLPADLRNNITNWDTSRVTYMSGLFSNCETFNEPLEWNTSNVTDMSYMFRNCVTFNQPLHFSDTSNVTDMSYMFATCLIFNQPLDFNTSNVTDMPFMFAGCISFNQPLHFNTSNVTNMRGLFSNCVSFNQPIHFSDTSNVTDMSFMFAKCESFNQPLDFNTSNVTNMDYMFDGADKYKQFRSREGLLNIHNSLSHVPAEQPLNHIEKFLADQNAIKGIAEFQGREEDVENLVARGGKVGFTFKRGKKRKTRKTRKTRKTRKTKRKT
;
A
#
# COMPACT_ATOMS: atom_id res chain seq x y z
N MET A 1 7.05 -2.53 -46.46
CA MET A 1 6.64 -2.80 -45.07
C MET A 1 6.40 -1.46 -44.42
N ASN A 2 5.15 -1.09 -44.14
CA ASN A 2 4.88 0.10 -43.34
C ASN A 2 5.33 -0.21 -41.93
N ALA A 3 6.32 0.51 -41.41
CA ALA A 3 6.58 0.49 -39.97
C ALA A 3 5.28 0.97 -39.31
N SER A 4 4.60 0.10 -38.57
CA SER A 4 3.52 0.52 -37.69
C SER A 4 4.10 1.58 -36.78
N GLN A 5 3.58 2.81 -36.85
CA GLN A 5 4.01 3.87 -35.95
C GLN A 5 3.80 3.38 -34.51
N GLN A 6 4.84 3.48 -33.70
CA GLN A 6 4.77 3.16 -32.28
C GLN A 6 3.72 4.05 -31.62
N THR A 7 2.91 3.45 -30.74
CA THR A 7 1.90 4.18 -29.99
C THR A 7 2.58 5.25 -29.14
N ILE A 8 2.16 6.50 -29.32
CA ILE A 8 2.65 7.61 -28.50
C ILE A 8 1.93 7.54 -27.15
N ILE A 9 2.70 7.41 -26.07
CA ILE A 9 2.20 7.46 -24.69
C ILE A 9 2.43 8.85 -24.13
N ASN A 10 1.43 9.41 -23.46
CA ASN A 10 1.46 10.70 -22.76
C ASN A 10 0.36 10.74 -21.69
N ASP A 11 0.25 11.85 -20.97
CA ASP A 11 -0.71 12.00 -19.87
C ASP A 11 -2.18 11.81 -20.28
N SER A 12 -2.54 12.00 -21.55
CA SER A 12 -3.92 11.82 -22.01
C SER A 12 -4.33 10.35 -22.17
N ASN A 13 -3.39 9.41 -22.21
CA ASN A 13 -3.70 8.00 -22.52
C ASN A 13 -3.04 6.96 -21.59
N ILE A 14 -1.97 7.30 -20.86
CA ILE A 14 -1.24 6.32 -20.06
C ILE A 14 -2.11 5.65 -18.99
N HIS A 15 -2.94 6.40 -18.26
CA HIS A 15 -3.86 5.83 -17.26
C HIS A 15 -4.87 4.87 -17.88
N TYR A 16 -5.38 5.20 -19.07
CA TYR A 16 -6.32 4.33 -19.77
C TYR A 16 -5.63 3.04 -20.21
N TYR A 17 -4.43 3.14 -20.81
CA TYR A 17 -3.68 1.95 -21.21
C TYR A 17 -3.24 1.10 -20.01
N ALA A 18 -2.82 1.70 -18.89
CA ALA A 18 -2.48 0.97 -17.67
C ALA A 18 -3.70 0.22 -17.11
N LEU A 19 -4.88 0.86 -17.09
CA LEU A 19 -6.14 0.24 -16.71
C LEU A 19 -6.47 -0.97 -17.60
N LEU A 20 -6.36 -0.81 -18.92
CA LEU A 20 -6.61 -1.90 -19.87
C LEU A 20 -5.61 -3.04 -19.68
N TYR A 21 -4.31 -2.72 -19.53
CA TYR A 21 -3.25 -3.70 -19.31
C TYR A 21 -3.50 -4.52 -18.02
N CYS A 22 -3.96 -3.86 -16.97
CA CYS A 22 -4.34 -4.47 -15.70
C CYS A 22 -5.58 -5.37 -15.80
N ALA A 23 -6.57 -4.98 -16.61
CA ALA A 23 -7.80 -5.76 -16.80
C ALA A 23 -7.58 -6.98 -17.70
N ASP A 24 -6.95 -6.79 -18.85
CA ASP A 24 -6.62 -7.83 -19.84
C ASP A 24 -5.55 -7.33 -20.82
N ARG A 25 -4.39 -7.99 -20.88
CA ARG A 25 -3.32 -7.64 -21.84
C ARG A 25 -3.74 -7.79 -23.30
N ASN A 26 -4.79 -8.58 -23.57
CA ASN A 26 -5.35 -8.75 -24.91
C ASN A 26 -6.56 -7.84 -25.16
N HIS A 27 -6.82 -6.85 -24.30
CA HIS A 27 -7.96 -5.95 -24.45
C HIS A 27 -7.95 -5.32 -25.86
N PRO A 28 -9.08 -5.33 -26.58
CA PRO A 28 -9.14 -4.86 -27.97
C PRO A 28 -8.68 -3.40 -28.12
N ASP A 29 -8.99 -2.56 -27.14
CA ASP A 29 -8.62 -1.13 -27.13
C ASP A 29 -7.18 -0.85 -26.67
N LEU A 30 -6.44 -1.87 -26.18
CA LEU A 30 -5.01 -1.73 -25.89
C LEU A 30 -4.24 -1.88 -27.20
N PRO A 31 -3.45 -0.87 -27.63
CA PRO A 31 -2.68 -0.95 -28.87
C PRO A 31 -1.76 -2.18 -28.88
N ALA A 32 -1.67 -2.84 -30.05
CA ALA A 32 -1.03 -4.15 -30.17
C ALA A 32 0.44 -4.14 -29.74
N ASP A 33 1.15 -3.03 -29.97
CA ASP A 33 2.54 -2.82 -29.57
C ASP A 33 2.73 -2.68 -28.06
N LEU A 34 1.67 -2.38 -27.30
CA LEU A 34 1.70 -2.22 -25.84
C LEU A 34 1.34 -3.50 -25.05
N ARG A 35 0.86 -4.55 -25.72
CA ARG A 35 0.26 -5.75 -25.06
C ARG A 35 1.27 -6.68 -24.41
N ASN A 36 2.44 -6.84 -25.03
CA ASN A 36 3.35 -7.94 -24.71
C ASN A 36 4.28 -7.64 -23.54
N ASN A 37 4.83 -6.42 -23.50
CA ASN A 37 5.81 -6.04 -22.51
C ASN A 37 5.65 -4.56 -22.13
N ILE A 38 5.23 -4.31 -20.89
CA ILE A 38 5.04 -2.96 -20.37
C ILE A 38 6.37 -2.20 -20.21
N THR A 39 7.49 -2.90 -20.13
CA THR A 39 8.83 -2.31 -20.10
C THR A 39 9.15 -1.55 -21.39
N ASN A 40 8.53 -1.89 -22.52
CA ASN A 40 8.79 -1.24 -23.81
C ASN A 40 7.98 0.06 -24.03
N TRP A 41 7.19 0.49 -23.05
CA TRP A 41 6.40 1.70 -23.14
C TRP A 41 7.31 2.93 -23.12
N ASP A 42 7.26 3.76 -24.16
CA ASP A 42 7.99 5.03 -24.17
C ASP A 42 7.23 6.07 -23.33
N THR A 43 7.59 6.16 -22.05
CA THR A 43 6.97 7.10 -21.09
C THR A 43 7.64 8.48 -21.07
N SER A 44 8.55 8.78 -22.00
CA SER A 44 9.34 10.04 -21.98
C SER A 44 8.51 11.32 -22.04
N ARG A 45 7.23 11.23 -22.43
CA ARG A 45 6.29 12.37 -22.53
C ARG A 45 5.28 12.44 -21.37
N VAL A 46 5.38 11.56 -20.40
CA VAL A 46 4.47 11.48 -19.26
C VAL A 46 4.98 12.36 -18.14
N THR A 47 4.09 13.16 -17.55
CA THR A 47 4.37 14.02 -16.41
C THR A 47 3.60 13.60 -15.15
N TYR A 48 2.49 12.86 -15.30
CA TYR A 48 1.67 12.36 -14.19
C TYR A 48 1.57 10.83 -14.22
N MET A 49 2.12 10.17 -13.20
CA MET A 49 2.04 8.71 -13.02
C MET A 49 1.17 8.33 -11.82
N SER A 50 0.41 9.28 -11.26
CA SER A 50 -0.40 9.00 -10.09
C SER A 50 -1.46 7.95 -10.34
N GLY A 51 -1.49 6.93 -9.50
CA GLY A 51 -2.50 5.88 -9.51
C GLY A 51 -2.49 4.93 -10.73
N LEU A 52 -1.44 4.89 -11.56
CA LEU A 52 -1.44 4.11 -12.81
C LEU A 52 -1.83 2.64 -12.64
N PHE A 53 -1.36 1.98 -11.57
CA PHE A 53 -1.65 0.59 -11.26
C PHE A 53 -2.47 0.44 -9.97
N SER A 54 -3.11 1.52 -9.50
CA SER A 54 -3.88 1.49 -8.25
C SER A 54 -5.01 0.44 -8.33
N ASN A 55 -5.05 -0.46 -7.35
CA ASN A 55 -5.96 -1.62 -7.25
C ASN A 55 -5.74 -2.72 -8.31
N CYS A 56 -4.62 -2.69 -9.02
CA CYS A 56 -4.21 -3.80 -9.88
C CYS A 56 -3.55 -4.89 -9.01
N GLU A 57 -4.35 -5.61 -8.21
CA GLU A 57 -3.87 -6.53 -7.15
C GLU A 57 -2.83 -7.56 -7.63
N THR A 58 -2.94 -8.00 -8.88
CA THR A 58 -2.07 -9.00 -9.52
C THR A 58 -0.92 -8.40 -10.33
N PHE A 59 -0.73 -7.08 -10.32
CA PHE A 59 0.38 -6.43 -11.03
C PHE A 59 1.71 -6.84 -10.39
N ASN A 60 2.60 -7.43 -11.20
CA ASN A 60 3.92 -7.87 -10.76
C ASN A 60 4.89 -7.94 -11.96
N GLU A 61 4.95 -6.86 -12.74
CA GLU A 61 5.83 -6.73 -13.90
C GLU A 61 6.95 -5.72 -13.60
N PRO A 62 8.17 -5.94 -14.12
CA PRO A 62 9.26 -4.97 -13.98
C PRO A 62 8.97 -3.71 -14.82
N LEU A 63 9.44 -2.57 -14.34
CA LEU A 63 9.29 -1.28 -15.03
C LEU A 63 10.67 -0.65 -15.25
N GLU A 64 11.02 -0.44 -16.52
CA GLU A 64 12.19 0.31 -16.97
C GLU A 64 11.70 1.55 -17.73
N TRP A 65 11.22 2.54 -16.97
CA TRP A 65 10.50 3.67 -17.54
C TRP A 65 11.32 4.96 -17.48
N ASN A 66 11.16 5.78 -18.50
CA ASN A 66 11.67 7.16 -18.46
C ASN A 66 10.72 8.00 -17.60
N THR A 67 11.24 8.45 -16.46
CA THR A 67 10.49 9.25 -15.48
C THR A 67 11.03 10.68 -15.37
N SER A 68 11.93 11.11 -16.25
CA SER A 68 12.64 12.39 -16.11
C SER A 68 11.71 13.61 -16.17
N ASN A 69 10.49 13.47 -16.69
CA ASN A 69 9.48 14.54 -16.75
C ASN A 69 8.36 14.36 -15.70
N VAL A 70 8.40 13.29 -14.92
CA VAL A 70 7.33 12.92 -13.98
C VAL A 70 7.44 13.78 -12.73
N THR A 71 6.31 14.37 -12.32
CA THR A 71 6.21 15.21 -11.12
C THR A 71 5.37 14.56 -10.01
N ASP A 72 4.51 13.60 -10.36
CA ASP A 72 3.59 12.94 -9.41
C ASP A 72 3.61 11.41 -9.61
N MET A 73 4.01 10.68 -8.56
CA MET A 73 3.99 9.21 -8.47
C MET A 73 3.06 8.72 -7.35
N SER A 74 2.21 9.58 -6.81
CA SER A 74 1.31 9.23 -5.72
C SER A 74 0.38 8.07 -6.11
N TYR A 75 0.08 7.17 -5.19
CA TYR A 75 -0.82 6.02 -5.39
C TYR A 75 -0.41 5.03 -6.51
N MET A 76 0.75 5.16 -7.15
CA MET A 76 1.08 4.45 -8.40
C MET A 76 0.88 2.94 -8.33
N PHE A 77 1.28 2.28 -7.22
CA PHE A 77 1.13 0.85 -6.98
C PHE A 77 0.17 0.53 -5.83
N ARG A 78 -0.64 1.48 -5.38
CA ARG A 78 -1.51 1.26 -4.23
C ARG A 78 -2.40 0.02 -4.44
N ASN A 79 -2.50 -0.84 -3.42
CA ASN A 79 -3.24 -2.12 -3.49
C ASN A 79 -2.71 -3.10 -4.56
N CYS A 80 -1.47 -2.97 -5.06
CA CYS A 80 -0.83 -4.03 -5.86
C CYS A 80 -0.27 -5.12 -4.94
N VAL A 81 -1.18 -5.91 -4.36
CA VAL A 81 -0.90 -6.88 -3.28
C VAL A 81 0.27 -7.82 -3.58
N THR A 82 0.45 -8.21 -4.85
CA THR A 82 1.47 -9.16 -5.30
C THR A 82 2.72 -8.51 -5.91
N PHE A 83 2.81 -7.18 -5.90
CA PHE A 83 3.93 -6.46 -6.51
C PHE A 83 5.22 -6.64 -5.70
N ASN A 84 6.24 -7.19 -6.33
CA ASN A 84 7.59 -7.33 -5.77
C ASN A 84 8.67 -7.37 -6.87
N GLN A 85 8.45 -6.68 -7.99
CA GLN A 85 9.45 -6.56 -9.05
C GLN A 85 10.38 -5.36 -8.81
N PRO A 86 11.65 -5.44 -9.24
CA PRO A 86 12.55 -4.29 -9.20
C PRO A 86 12.00 -3.13 -10.04
N LEU A 87 12.27 -1.92 -9.59
CA LEU A 87 11.90 -0.68 -10.26
C LEU A 87 13.15 0.01 -10.79
N HIS A 88 13.17 0.27 -12.09
CA HIS A 88 14.23 1.02 -12.76
C HIS A 88 13.63 2.29 -13.38
N PHE A 89 13.59 3.35 -12.59
CA PHE A 89 13.17 4.67 -13.04
C PHE A 89 14.40 5.49 -13.40
N SER A 90 14.43 6.05 -14.61
CA SER A 90 15.63 6.72 -15.14
C SER A 90 16.07 7.92 -14.31
N ASP A 91 15.10 8.68 -13.78
CA ASP A 91 15.33 9.87 -12.98
C ASP A 91 14.02 10.27 -12.26
N THR A 92 14.04 10.31 -10.93
CA THR A 92 12.89 10.77 -10.12
C THR A 92 13.08 12.16 -9.52
N SER A 93 14.12 12.90 -9.94
CA SER A 93 14.50 14.19 -9.36
C SER A 93 13.43 15.27 -9.51
N ASN A 94 12.50 15.14 -10.46
CA ASN A 94 11.37 16.08 -10.64
C ASN A 94 10.12 15.70 -9.85
N VAL A 95 10.09 14.54 -9.19
CA VAL A 95 8.92 14.07 -8.43
C VAL A 95 8.78 14.88 -7.14
N THR A 96 7.58 15.42 -6.92
CA THR A 96 7.24 16.18 -5.71
C THR A 96 6.32 15.39 -4.78
N ASP A 97 5.54 14.44 -5.31
CA ASP A 97 4.56 13.64 -4.53
C ASP A 97 4.77 12.13 -4.72
N MET A 98 5.03 11.42 -3.62
CA MET A 98 5.12 9.95 -3.54
C MET A 98 4.11 9.36 -2.52
N SER A 99 3.07 10.12 -2.17
CA SER A 99 2.03 9.73 -1.22
C SER A 99 1.40 8.40 -1.61
N TYR A 100 1.26 7.46 -0.66
CA TYR A 100 0.63 6.16 -0.87
C TYR A 100 1.21 5.29 -2.01
N MET A 101 2.40 5.60 -2.55
CA MET A 101 2.92 4.97 -3.77
C MET A 101 2.91 3.44 -3.72
N PHE A 102 3.31 2.84 -2.59
CA PHE A 102 3.31 1.39 -2.37
C PHE A 102 2.28 0.94 -1.33
N ALA A 103 1.38 1.82 -0.88
CA ALA A 103 0.45 1.48 0.18
C ALA A 103 -0.26 0.15 -0.14
N THR A 104 -0.22 -0.80 0.80
CA THR A 104 -0.79 -2.15 0.74
C THR A 104 -0.22 -3.09 -0.34
N CYS A 105 0.99 -2.82 -0.84
CA CYS A 105 1.79 -3.82 -1.55
C CYS A 105 2.39 -4.81 -0.53
N LEU A 106 1.61 -5.82 -0.13
CA LEU A 106 1.88 -6.66 1.04
C LEU A 106 3.26 -7.33 1.03
N ILE A 107 3.70 -7.77 -0.16
CA ILE A 107 4.96 -8.51 -0.34
C ILE A 107 6.10 -7.68 -0.94
N PHE A 108 5.90 -6.37 -1.14
CA PHE A 108 6.93 -5.52 -1.72
C PHE A 108 8.15 -5.44 -0.80
N ASN A 109 9.31 -5.85 -1.30
CA ASN A 109 10.56 -5.84 -0.55
C ASN A 109 11.77 -5.65 -1.49
N GLN A 110 11.66 -4.70 -2.42
CA GLN A 110 12.73 -4.37 -3.37
C GLN A 110 13.50 -3.13 -2.93
N PRO A 111 14.82 -3.07 -3.19
CA PRO A 111 15.59 -1.86 -2.94
C PRO A 111 15.07 -0.71 -3.79
N LEU A 112 15.15 0.52 -3.26
CA LEU A 112 14.70 1.73 -3.92
C LEU A 112 15.88 2.70 -4.07
N ASP A 113 16.18 3.05 -5.32
CA ASP A 113 17.19 4.04 -5.68
C ASP A 113 16.50 5.27 -6.30
N PHE A 114 15.75 5.99 -5.47
CA PHE A 114 15.01 7.18 -5.88
C PHE A 114 15.75 8.44 -5.46
N ASN A 115 15.85 9.40 -6.38
CA ASN A 115 16.14 10.77 -6.01
C ASN A 115 14.88 11.41 -5.44
N THR A 116 14.87 11.68 -4.13
CA THR A 116 13.74 12.31 -3.43
C THR A 116 13.98 13.78 -3.08
N SER A 117 15.00 14.44 -3.67
CA SER A 117 15.41 15.79 -3.25
C SER A 117 14.33 16.85 -3.43
N ASN A 118 13.39 16.66 -4.35
CA ASN A 118 12.26 17.58 -4.58
C ASN A 118 10.93 17.08 -4.00
N VAL A 119 10.91 15.92 -3.34
CA VAL A 119 9.70 15.37 -2.74
C VAL A 119 9.30 16.22 -1.53
N THR A 120 8.06 16.71 -1.53
CA THR A 120 7.46 17.46 -0.42
C THR A 120 6.50 16.61 0.39
N ASP A 121 5.87 15.62 -0.26
CA ASP A 121 4.82 14.78 0.31
C ASP A 121 5.12 13.28 0.10
N MET A 122 5.20 12.54 1.21
CA MET A 122 5.29 11.08 1.21
C MET A 122 4.43 10.38 2.28
N PRO A 123 3.26 10.91 2.69
CA PRO A 123 2.42 10.22 3.66
C PRO A 123 2.01 8.83 3.15
N PHE A 124 2.05 7.87 4.06
CA PHE A 124 1.62 6.48 3.84
C PHE A 124 2.30 5.76 2.67
N MET A 125 3.47 6.19 2.21
CA MET A 125 4.15 5.61 1.05
C MET A 125 4.28 4.08 1.12
N PHE A 126 4.62 3.53 2.28
CA PHE A 126 4.74 2.08 2.52
C PHE A 126 3.63 1.52 3.42
N ALA A 127 2.55 2.26 3.67
CA ALA A 127 1.56 1.84 4.65
C ALA A 127 0.95 0.47 4.28
N GLY A 128 1.10 -0.53 5.13
CA GLY A 128 0.65 -1.90 4.90
C GLY A 128 1.57 -2.78 4.05
N CYS A 129 2.80 -2.35 3.74
CA CYS A 129 3.83 -3.20 3.16
C CYS A 129 4.41 -4.15 4.22
N ILE A 130 3.68 -5.22 4.53
CA ILE A 130 4.00 -6.16 5.62
C ILE A 130 5.42 -6.71 5.53
N SER A 131 5.89 -7.01 4.32
CA SER A 131 7.20 -7.65 4.07
C SER A 131 8.34 -6.67 3.82
N PHE A 132 8.08 -5.35 3.76
CA PHE A 132 9.10 -4.38 3.41
C PHE A 132 10.15 -4.27 4.51
N ASN A 133 11.41 -4.52 4.15
CA ASN A 133 12.54 -4.47 5.08
C ASN A 133 13.85 -4.08 4.35
N GLN A 134 13.78 -3.08 3.48
CA GLN A 134 14.93 -2.57 2.73
C GLN A 134 15.45 -1.27 3.34
N PRO A 135 16.78 -1.02 3.29
CA PRO A 135 17.33 0.26 3.71
C PRO A 135 16.80 1.38 2.81
N LEU A 136 16.62 2.56 3.38
CA LEU A 136 16.14 3.74 2.66
C LEU A 136 17.14 4.89 2.82
N HIS A 137 17.54 5.45 1.67
CA HIS A 137 18.47 6.58 1.56
C HIS A 137 17.77 7.78 0.93
N PHE A 138 16.72 8.27 1.60
CA PHE A 138 15.93 9.38 1.09
C PHE A 138 16.50 10.73 1.54
N ASN A 139 16.59 11.66 0.59
CA ASN A 139 16.69 13.08 0.91
C ASN A 139 15.31 13.59 1.34
N THR A 140 15.20 14.01 2.59
CA THR A 140 13.93 14.47 3.19
C THR A 140 13.92 15.96 3.48
N SER A 141 14.91 16.73 3.02
CA SER A 141 15.07 18.14 3.40
C SER A 141 13.89 19.02 2.97
N ASN A 142 13.12 18.62 1.96
CA ASN A 142 11.93 19.34 1.50
C ASN A 142 10.61 18.69 1.97
N VAL A 143 10.67 17.55 2.64
CA VAL A 143 9.48 16.80 3.06
C VAL A 143 8.83 17.50 4.25
N THR A 144 7.53 17.74 4.14
CA THR A 144 6.73 18.37 5.20
C THR A 144 5.79 17.38 5.90
N ASN A 145 5.48 16.24 5.25
CA ASN A 145 4.51 15.26 5.73
C ASN A 145 5.04 13.81 5.62
N MET A 146 5.23 13.16 6.76
CA MET A 146 5.65 11.76 6.89
C MET A 146 4.59 10.90 7.60
N ARG A 147 3.34 11.38 7.63
CA ARG A 147 2.22 10.69 8.28
C ARG A 147 2.12 9.24 7.81
N GLY A 148 2.18 8.30 8.74
CA GLY A 148 1.96 6.88 8.46
C GLY A 148 2.96 6.26 7.49
N LEU A 149 4.14 6.85 7.27
CA LEU A 149 5.11 6.43 6.24
C LEU A 149 5.36 4.91 6.24
N PHE A 150 5.51 4.30 7.42
CA PHE A 150 5.71 2.86 7.62
C PHE A 150 4.55 2.19 8.36
N SER A 151 3.37 2.82 8.45
CA SER A 151 2.24 2.27 9.21
C SER A 151 1.93 0.84 8.76
N ASN A 152 1.89 -0.11 9.69
CA ASN A 152 1.67 -1.54 9.46
C ASN A 152 2.74 -2.23 8.58
N CYS A 153 3.98 -1.73 8.56
CA CYS A 153 5.16 -2.44 8.03
C CYS A 153 5.72 -3.39 9.10
N VAL A 154 5.08 -4.55 9.27
CA VAL A 154 5.36 -5.50 10.36
C VAL A 154 6.83 -5.96 10.39
N SER A 155 7.43 -6.20 9.22
CA SER A 155 8.81 -6.72 9.09
C SER A 155 9.90 -5.65 9.10
N PHE A 156 9.54 -4.36 9.01
CA PHE A 156 10.51 -3.30 8.83
C PHE A 156 11.38 -3.12 10.08
N ASN A 157 12.69 -3.30 9.92
CA ASN A 157 13.66 -3.13 11.01
C ASN A 157 15.02 -2.62 10.52
N GLN A 158 15.04 -1.79 9.48
CA GLN A 158 16.27 -1.21 8.96
C GLN A 158 16.61 0.10 9.67
N PRO A 159 17.90 0.42 9.89
CA PRO A 159 18.32 1.75 10.31
C PRO A 159 17.78 2.80 9.34
N ILE A 160 17.25 3.90 9.88
CA ILE A 160 16.71 4.99 9.07
C ILE A 160 17.73 6.10 8.98
N HIS A 161 18.10 6.45 7.75
CA HIS A 161 18.98 7.56 7.43
C HIS A 161 18.22 8.57 6.56
N PHE A 162 17.54 9.50 7.22
CA PHE A 162 16.92 10.66 6.58
C PHE A 162 17.86 11.85 6.67
N SER A 163 18.07 12.56 5.55
CA SER A 163 19.09 13.61 5.46
C SER A 163 18.82 14.81 6.38
N ASP A 164 17.55 15.21 6.47
CA ASP A 164 17.07 16.28 7.35
C ASP A 164 15.54 16.18 7.50
N THR A 165 15.04 16.13 8.72
CA THR A 165 13.60 16.12 9.03
C THR A 165 13.11 17.45 9.61
N SER A 166 13.93 18.50 9.59
CA SER A 166 13.64 19.79 10.21
C SER A 166 12.39 20.48 9.64
N ASN A 167 12.00 20.20 8.40
CA ASN A 167 10.80 20.76 7.77
C ASN A 167 9.53 19.92 7.98
N VAL A 168 9.62 18.74 8.61
CA VAL A 168 8.47 17.85 8.82
C VAL A 168 7.55 18.42 9.89
N THR A 169 6.26 18.46 9.57
CA THR A 169 5.20 18.99 10.45
C THR A 169 4.25 17.90 10.98
N ASP A 170 4.15 16.74 10.29
CA ASP A 170 3.31 15.60 10.69
C ASP A 170 4.09 14.28 10.57
N MET A 171 4.23 13.58 11.71
CA MET A 171 4.76 12.22 11.85
C MET A 171 3.75 11.27 12.53
N SER A 172 2.47 11.64 12.57
CA SER A 172 1.41 10.81 13.15
C SER A 172 1.37 9.44 12.48
N PHE A 173 1.14 8.40 13.27
CA PHE A 173 1.09 7.00 12.83
C PHE A 173 2.34 6.47 12.10
N MET A 174 3.46 7.20 12.03
CA MET A 174 4.60 6.90 11.14
C MET A 174 5.12 5.46 11.28
N PHE A 175 5.17 4.94 12.51
CA PHE A 175 5.57 3.56 12.83
C PHE A 175 4.45 2.76 13.49
N ALA A 176 3.19 3.18 13.37
CA ALA A 176 2.08 2.46 13.97
C ALA A 176 2.08 1.00 13.46
N LYS A 177 2.01 0.01 14.35
CA LYS A 177 2.06 -1.42 14.06
C LYS A 177 3.33 -1.90 13.32
N CYS A 178 4.44 -1.18 13.43
CA CYS A 178 5.77 -1.69 13.06
C CYS A 178 6.30 -2.63 14.15
N GLU A 179 5.80 -3.86 14.20
CA GLU A 179 6.07 -4.79 15.31
C GLU A 179 7.55 -5.19 15.43
N SER A 180 8.27 -5.26 14.30
CA SER A 180 9.69 -5.63 14.29
C SER A 180 10.64 -4.48 14.58
N PHE A 181 10.19 -3.24 14.40
CA PHE A 181 11.06 -2.06 14.44
C PHE A 181 11.63 -1.84 15.84
N ASN A 182 12.95 -1.74 15.93
CA ASN A 182 13.67 -1.44 17.19
C ASN A 182 14.96 -0.64 16.97
N GLN A 183 15.05 0.09 15.86
CA GLN A 183 16.24 0.87 15.53
C GLN A 183 16.24 2.24 16.24
N PRO A 184 17.43 2.81 16.53
CA PRO A 184 17.52 4.18 17.02
C PRO A 184 16.97 5.17 15.99
N LEU A 185 16.42 6.28 16.50
CA LEU A 185 15.90 7.39 15.69
C LEU A 185 16.58 8.69 16.11
N ASP A 186 17.09 9.43 15.14
CA ASP A 186 17.75 10.73 15.31
C ASP A 186 17.07 11.78 14.41
N PHE A 187 15.77 11.98 14.62
CA PHE A 187 14.99 12.94 13.85
C PHE A 187 15.05 14.31 14.49
N ASN A 188 15.22 15.35 13.67
CA ASN A 188 14.88 16.70 14.07
C ASN A 188 13.35 16.85 14.08
N THR A 189 12.78 17.09 15.25
CA THR A 189 11.34 17.21 15.44
C THR A 189 10.89 18.61 15.83
N SER A 190 11.74 19.64 15.65
CA SER A 190 11.46 21.00 16.14
C SER A 190 10.20 21.64 15.52
N ASN A 191 9.87 21.28 14.27
CA ASN A 191 8.70 21.78 13.55
C ASN A 191 7.53 20.78 13.53
N VAL A 192 7.68 19.60 14.14
CA VAL A 192 6.62 18.58 14.14
C VAL A 192 5.51 19.02 15.09
N THR A 193 4.32 19.20 14.52
CA THR A 193 3.11 19.61 15.25
C THR A 193 2.20 18.43 15.60
N ASN A 194 2.34 17.31 14.90
CA ASN A 194 1.53 16.12 15.11
C ASN A 194 2.41 14.84 15.11
N MET A 195 2.39 14.11 16.22
CA MET A 195 3.03 12.79 16.38
C MET A 195 2.04 11.73 16.90
N ASP A 196 0.74 12.00 16.81
CA ASP A 196 -0.29 11.14 17.38
C ASP A 196 -0.14 9.70 16.88
N TYR A 197 -0.17 8.75 17.82
CA TYR A 197 -0.07 7.31 17.53
C TYR A 197 1.18 6.88 16.75
N MET A 198 2.25 7.69 16.73
CA MET A 198 3.48 7.40 15.96
C MET A 198 4.03 5.99 16.19
N PHE A 199 3.95 5.48 17.43
CA PHE A 199 4.43 4.14 17.81
C PHE A 199 3.30 3.24 18.37
N ASP A 200 2.04 3.53 18.05
CA ASP A 200 0.93 2.67 18.49
C ASP A 200 1.13 1.24 17.94
N GLY A 201 1.04 0.22 18.80
CA GLY A 201 1.38 -1.17 18.42
C GLY A 201 2.83 -1.46 17.99
N ALA A 202 3.80 -0.54 18.14
CA ALA A 202 5.22 -0.79 17.84
C ALA A 202 6.00 -1.27 19.08
N ASP A 203 5.69 -2.47 19.56
CA ASP A 203 6.07 -2.88 20.93
C ASP A 203 7.57 -3.15 21.12
N LYS A 204 8.28 -3.65 20.09
CA LYS A 204 9.74 -3.82 20.17
C LYS A 204 10.48 -2.48 20.32
N TYR A 205 10.02 -1.43 19.63
CA TYR A 205 10.61 -0.09 19.77
C TYR A 205 10.39 0.48 21.17
N LYS A 206 9.18 0.31 21.72
CA LYS A 206 8.88 0.72 23.12
C LYS A 206 9.81 0.01 24.10
N GLN A 207 10.03 -1.30 23.93
CA GLN A 207 10.96 -2.08 24.77
C GLN A 207 12.42 -1.64 24.62
N PHE A 208 12.87 -1.38 23.39
CA PHE A 208 14.21 -0.86 23.11
C PHE A 208 14.45 0.46 23.85
N ARG A 209 13.54 1.43 23.73
CA ARG A 209 13.66 2.72 24.43
C ARG A 209 13.68 2.59 25.95
N SER A 210 12.88 1.68 26.52
CA SER A 210 12.89 1.43 27.97
C SER A 210 14.23 0.87 28.45
N ARG A 211 14.89 0.02 27.64
CA ARG A 211 16.21 -0.55 27.97
C ARG A 211 17.33 0.49 27.90
N GLU A 212 17.31 1.36 26.89
CA GLU A 212 18.34 2.38 26.68
C GLU A 212 18.23 3.59 27.62
N GLY A 213 17.27 3.61 28.56
CA GLY A 213 17.10 4.71 29.49
C GLY A 213 16.72 6.05 28.84
N LEU A 214 16.26 6.04 27.58
CA LEU A 214 15.86 7.20 26.78
C LEU A 214 14.47 7.74 27.18
N LEU A 215 14.30 7.96 28.48
CA LEU A 215 13.02 8.19 29.16
C LEU A 215 12.36 9.55 28.90
N ASN A 216 12.97 10.47 28.15
CA ASN A 216 12.41 11.82 27.96
C ASN A 216 12.64 12.35 26.54
N ILE A 217 11.77 11.98 25.60
CA ILE A 217 11.38 12.87 24.50
C ILE A 217 9.85 12.96 24.54
N HIS A 218 9.41 14.17 24.86
CA HIS A 218 8.04 14.66 25.07
C HIS A 218 6.86 13.70 25.01
N ASN A 219 6.26 13.60 26.20
CA ASN A 219 4.89 13.20 26.48
C ASN A 219 3.86 14.23 25.94
N SER A 220 3.99 14.74 24.71
CA SER A 220 2.87 15.46 24.06
C SER A 220 1.76 14.51 23.60
N LEU A 221 1.90 13.21 23.85
CA LEU A 221 0.89 12.18 23.59
C LEU A 221 -0.08 11.96 24.77
N SER A 222 -0.21 12.93 25.68
CA SER A 222 -1.23 12.91 26.76
C SER A 222 -2.64 13.29 26.30
N HIS A 223 -2.96 13.13 25.02
CA HIS A 223 -4.34 12.96 24.58
C HIS A 223 -4.48 11.58 23.93
N VAL A 224 -4.36 10.55 24.76
CA VAL A 224 -5.24 9.41 24.62
C VAL A 224 -6.59 9.89 25.14
N PRO A 225 -7.57 10.30 24.30
CA PRO A 225 -8.92 10.41 24.78
C PRO A 225 -9.27 9.03 25.35
N ALA A 226 -9.60 9.01 26.64
CA ALA A 226 -10.15 7.85 27.30
C ALA A 226 -11.28 7.30 26.42
N GLU A 227 -11.13 6.05 26.00
CA GLU A 227 -12.16 5.28 25.29
C GLU A 227 -12.77 6.02 24.08
N GLN A 228 -11.97 6.24 23.03
CA GLN A 228 -12.55 6.13 21.68
C GLN A 228 -12.22 4.72 21.20
N PRO A 229 -13.21 3.84 20.99
CA PRO A 229 -12.97 2.50 20.47
C PRO A 229 -12.28 2.60 19.09
N LEU A 230 -11.73 1.48 18.63
CA LEU A 230 -10.85 1.23 17.46
C LEU A 230 -11.21 1.88 16.08
N ASN A 231 -12.10 2.85 16.04
CA ASN A 231 -12.87 3.33 14.92
C ASN A 231 -12.08 4.14 13.89
N HIS A 232 -10.89 4.69 14.16
CA HIS A 232 -10.19 5.55 13.17
C HIS A 232 -9.26 4.76 12.27
N ILE A 233 -8.55 3.78 12.82
CA ILE A 233 -7.78 2.80 12.04
C ILE A 233 -8.73 1.78 11.43
N GLU A 234 -9.75 1.30 12.17
CA GLU A 234 -10.76 0.42 11.56
C GLU A 234 -11.61 1.15 10.53
N LYS A 235 -11.88 2.46 10.62
CA LYS A 235 -12.57 3.19 9.54
C LYS A 235 -11.63 3.59 8.41
N PHE A 236 -10.36 3.88 8.67
CA PHE A 236 -9.36 4.05 7.60
C PHE A 236 -9.13 2.73 6.84
N LEU A 237 -9.11 1.59 7.55
CA LEU A 237 -9.00 0.22 7.00
C LEU A 237 -10.37 -0.37 6.55
N ALA A 238 -11.51 0.13 7.03
CA ALA A 238 -12.86 -0.29 6.60
C ALA A 238 -13.44 0.62 5.51
N ASP A 239 -13.01 1.87 5.36
CA ASP A 239 -13.20 2.59 4.09
C ASP A 239 -12.39 1.91 2.96
N GLN A 240 -11.41 1.04 3.30
CA GLN A 240 -10.80 0.04 2.40
C GLN A 240 -11.63 -1.26 2.25
N ASN A 241 -12.97 -1.21 2.37
CA ASN A 241 -13.94 -2.33 2.36
C ASN A 241 -13.90 -3.30 1.13
N ALA A 242 -12.86 -3.29 0.28
CA ALA A 242 -12.52 -4.43 -0.58
C ALA A 242 -11.90 -5.61 0.20
N ILE A 243 -11.56 -5.39 1.48
CA ILE A 243 -10.85 -6.33 2.32
C ILE A 243 -11.82 -7.33 3.00
N LYS A 244 -12.39 -8.23 2.19
CA LYS A 244 -12.88 -9.52 2.72
C LYS A 244 -11.76 -10.55 2.95
N GLY A 245 -10.51 -10.19 2.65
CA GLY A 245 -9.35 -11.08 2.74
C GLY A 245 -8.40 -10.85 3.92
N ILE A 246 -8.39 -9.70 4.60
CA ILE A 246 -7.39 -9.40 5.65
C ILE A 246 -7.88 -9.80 7.05
N ALA A 247 -9.19 -9.89 7.28
CA ALA A 247 -9.71 -10.45 8.54
C ALA A 247 -9.38 -11.95 8.73
N GLU A 248 -8.93 -12.65 7.67
CA GLU A 248 -8.46 -14.03 7.75
C GLU A 248 -6.92 -14.14 7.82
N PHE A 249 -6.18 -13.05 7.62
CA PHE A 249 -4.72 -13.06 7.53
C PHE A 249 -4.01 -12.66 8.84
N GLN A 250 -4.75 -12.41 9.92
CA GLN A 250 -4.22 -12.09 11.25
C GLN A 250 -3.56 -13.28 11.98
N GLY A 251 -3.01 -14.25 11.25
CA GLY A 251 -2.30 -15.34 11.88
C GLY A 251 -1.73 -16.32 10.87
N ARG A 252 -0.48 -16.06 10.45
CA ARG A 252 0.63 -17.02 10.30
C ARG A 252 1.68 -16.46 9.32
N GLU A 253 2.93 -16.34 9.77
CA GLU A 253 4.11 -16.18 8.88
C GLU A 253 4.08 -17.19 7.73
N GLU A 254 3.54 -18.39 7.99
CA GLU A 254 3.32 -19.48 7.03
C GLU A 254 2.45 -19.08 5.81
N ASP A 255 1.48 -18.17 5.97
CA ASP A 255 0.60 -17.74 4.87
C ASP A 255 1.28 -16.70 3.95
N VAL A 256 2.22 -15.90 4.49
CA VAL A 256 3.11 -15.00 3.71
C VAL A 256 4.19 -15.80 3.00
N GLU A 257 4.84 -16.74 3.70
CA GLU A 257 5.83 -17.64 3.11
C GLU A 257 5.22 -18.47 1.96
N ASN A 258 3.97 -18.91 2.10
CA ASN A 258 3.24 -19.59 1.02
C ASN A 258 2.92 -18.68 -0.19
N LEU A 259 2.72 -17.38 0.01
CA LEU A 259 2.55 -16.41 -1.08
C LEU A 259 3.89 -16.14 -1.79
N VAL A 260 4.98 -16.01 -1.03
CA VAL A 260 6.35 -15.82 -1.54
C VAL A 260 6.84 -17.07 -2.28
N ALA A 261 6.58 -18.27 -1.76
CA ALA A 261 7.02 -19.54 -2.35
C ALA A 261 6.30 -19.91 -3.66
N ARG A 262 5.13 -19.32 -3.95
CA ARG A 262 4.29 -19.71 -5.10
C ARG A 262 4.50 -18.89 -6.37
N GLY A 263 5.44 -17.96 -6.41
CA GLY A 263 5.88 -17.29 -7.65
C GLY A 263 4.73 -16.90 -8.59
N GLY A 264 3.91 -15.91 -8.19
CA GLY A 264 3.13 -15.11 -9.13
C GLY A 264 2.00 -15.77 -9.94
N LYS A 265 1.43 -16.92 -9.55
CA LYS A 265 0.21 -17.43 -10.19
C LYS A 265 -0.77 -18.07 -9.21
N VAL A 266 -1.78 -17.33 -8.78
CA VAL A 266 -3.06 -17.92 -8.33
C VAL A 266 -4.19 -17.17 -9.03
N GLY A 267 -4.82 -17.84 -10.01
CA GLY A 267 -6.08 -17.38 -10.58
C GLY A 267 -7.19 -17.48 -9.54
N PHE A 268 -7.81 -16.35 -9.20
CA PHE A 268 -8.94 -16.32 -8.27
C PHE A 268 -10.21 -16.83 -8.97
N THR A 269 -10.51 -18.13 -8.86
CA THR A 269 -11.88 -18.60 -9.15
C THR A 269 -12.80 -18.28 -7.97
N PHE A 270 -13.58 -17.20 -8.09
CA PHE A 270 -14.67 -16.89 -7.18
C PHE A 270 -15.79 -17.92 -7.28
N LYS A 271 -15.85 -18.89 -6.35
CA LYS A 271 -17.10 -19.62 -6.10
C LYS A 271 -18.08 -18.67 -5.42
N ARG A 272 -19.01 -18.09 -6.20
CA ARG A 272 -20.20 -17.39 -5.68
C ARG A 272 -20.89 -18.25 -4.62
N GLY A 273 -20.81 -17.83 -3.36
CA GLY A 273 -21.46 -18.51 -2.24
C GLY A 273 -22.96 -18.60 -2.46
N LYS A 274 -23.50 -19.83 -2.51
CA LYS A 274 -24.93 -20.09 -2.48
C LYS A 274 -25.50 -19.55 -1.16
N LYS A 275 -26.46 -18.63 -1.25
CA LYS A 275 -27.28 -18.18 -0.10
C LYS A 275 -27.86 -19.39 0.63
N ARG A 276 -27.47 -19.58 1.90
CA ARG A 276 -28.10 -20.51 2.85
C ARG A 276 -29.57 -20.12 3.00
N LYS A 277 -30.49 -20.94 2.49
CA LYS A 277 -31.92 -20.86 2.82
C LYS A 277 -32.11 -21.17 4.29
N THR A 278 -32.66 -20.23 5.05
CA THR A 278 -33.11 -20.44 6.42
C THR A 278 -34.27 -21.44 6.45
N ARG A 279 -34.11 -22.47 7.27
CA ARG A 279 -35.02 -23.61 7.41
C ARG A 279 -36.19 -23.18 8.30
N LYS A 280 -37.37 -22.89 7.73
CA LYS A 280 -38.61 -22.69 8.51
C LYS A 280 -39.01 -24.03 9.15
N THR A 281 -39.00 -24.09 10.47
CA THR A 281 -39.53 -25.19 11.29
C THR A 281 -41.05 -25.28 11.14
N ARG A 282 -41.53 -26.41 10.59
CA ARG A 282 -42.94 -26.74 10.42
C ARG A 282 -43.49 -27.30 11.74
N LYS A 283 -44.25 -26.49 12.50
CA LYS A 283 -45.07 -26.99 13.62
C LYS A 283 -46.26 -27.75 13.06
N THR A 284 -46.32 -29.05 13.32
CA THR A 284 -47.48 -29.92 13.13
C THR A 284 -48.56 -29.60 14.17
N ARG A 285 -49.80 -29.36 13.74
CA ARG A 285 -50.99 -29.41 14.60
C ARG A 285 -51.99 -30.40 13.99
N LYS A 286 -52.13 -31.57 14.62
CA LYS A 286 -53.18 -32.56 14.38
C LYS A 286 -54.46 -32.10 15.10
N THR A 287 -55.61 -32.20 14.41
CA THR A 287 -57.00 -32.48 14.89
C THR A 287 -57.97 -31.96 13.83
N ARG A 288 -59.09 -32.58 13.44
CA ARG A 288 -59.79 -33.83 13.74
C ARG A 288 -60.91 -33.94 12.67
N LYS A 289 -61.30 -35.17 12.31
CA LYS A 289 -62.43 -35.57 11.44
C LYS A 289 -63.70 -34.72 11.64
N THR A 290 -64.50 -34.51 10.57
CA THR A 290 -65.82 -35.17 10.38
C THR A 290 -66.45 -34.98 8.98
N LYS A 291 -67.07 -36.07 8.51
CA LYS A 291 -67.92 -36.28 7.31
C LYS A 291 -69.17 -35.38 7.23
N ARG A 292 -69.63 -35.09 6.01
CA ARG A 292 -70.92 -35.51 5.37
C ARG A 292 -71.04 -34.79 4.01
N LYS A 293 -71.19 -35.51 2.88
CA LYS A 293 -72.46 -35.83 2.16
C LYS A 293 -73.35 -34.58 2.06
N THR A 294 -73.70 -34.04 0.90
CA THR A 294 -73.93 -34.56 -0.47
C THR A 294 -73.62 -33.46 -1.47
#